data_AF-A0A842QEL9-F1
#
_entry.id   AF-A0A842QEL9-F1
#
_cell.length_a   1.000
_cell.length_b   1.000
_cell.length_c   1.000
_cell.angle_alpha   90.00
_cell.angle_beta   90.00
_cell.angle_gamma   90.00
#
_symmetry.space_group_name_H-M   'P 1'
#
loop_
_entity.id
_entity.type
_entity.pdbx_description
1 polymer ?
#
loop_
_entity_poly.entity_id
_entity_poly.type
_entity_poly.pdbx_seq_one_letter_code
_entity_poly.pdbx_strand_id
1 'polypeptide(L)'
;MPTSHFDQLNEIIELIVLTQPRRLLDIGVGFGKYGFLAREYLEFHGEGQTKEYNRWQRRIEGIEIFKDYLTPVHQFIYDEIYIGNAIRILPQLGDDYDLVLLIDVLEHFDSETGQCLVDECDRHCRNLLISTPKRPAMQGAVFGNPNERHQSQWNKQDFARFKDKLIVRNRHSWIFYIGADSGRIADALRWKTWGPIHSRLSAVLSLFCPPALKLWRKLQQHRRRTSNSKNSLR
;
A
#
# COMPACT_ATOMS: atom_id res chain seq x y z
N MET A 1 -1.30 10.45 -17.43
CA MET A 1 -2.42 9.74 -18.10
C MET A 1 -3.27 9.10 -17.00
N PRO A 2 -4.54 8.70 -17.23
CA PRO A 2 -5.40 8.08 -16.19
C PRO A 2 -4.98 6.64 -15.81
N THR A 3 -3.69 6.33 -15.91
CA THR A 3 -3.11 5.06 -15.55
C THR A 3 -1.68 5.28 -15.10
N SER A 4 -1.33 4.53 -14.06
CA SER A 4 0.03 4.41 -13.56
C SER A 4 0.84 3.40 -14.40
N HIS A 5 2.18 3.49 -14.35
CA HIS A 5 3.05 2.54 -15.05
C HIS A 5 2.78 1.08 -14.62
N PHE A 6 2.66 0.13 -15.54
CA PHE A 6 2.23 -1.24 -15.19
C PHE A 6 3.27 -2.04 -14.40
N ASP A 7 4.57 -1.74 -14.54
CA ASP A 7 5.64 -2.44 -13.81
C ASP A 7 5.58 -2.32 -12.28
N GLN A 8 4.80 -1.39 -11.72
CA GLN A 8 4.63 -1.26 -10.27
C GLN A 8 3.41 -2.01 -9.72
N LEU A 9 2.63 -2.65 -10.61
CA LEU A 9 1.35 -3.24 -10.24
C LEU A 9 1.49 -4.28 -9.12
N ASN A 10 2.45 -5.19 -9.26
CA ASN A 10 2.66 -6.26 -8.30
C ASN A 10 3.03 -5.72 -6.92
N GLU A 11 3.95 -4.76 -6.85
CA GLU A 11 4.38 -4.17 -5.59
C GLU A 11 3.24 -3.41 -4.91
N ILE A 12 2.47 -2.62 -5.66
CA ILE A 12 1.35 -1.85 -5.09
C ILE A 12 0.25 -2.80 -4.58
N ILE A 13 -0.17 -3.78 -5.37
CA ILE A 13 -1.21 -4.73 -4.94
C ILE A 13 -0.74 -5.57 -3.75
N GLU A 14 0.52 -6.02 -3.74
CA GLU A 14 1.07 -6.75 -2.60
C GLU A 14 1.01 -5.92 -1.31
N LEU A 15 1.37 -4.63 -1.36
CA LEU A 15 1.28 -3.75 -0.19
C LEU A 15 -0.18 -3.54 0.26
N ILE A 16 -1.12 -3.37 -0.66
CA ILE A 16 -2.56 -3.26 -0.34
C ILE A 16 -3.05 -4.54 0.35
N VAL A 17 -2.73 -5.71 -0.22
CA VAL A 17 -3.14 -7.01 0.32
C VAL A 17 -2.50 -7.29 1.67
N LEU A 18 -1.21 -7.00 1.86
CA LEU A 18 -0.56 -7.19 3.16
C LEU A 18 -1.10 -6.21 4.23
N THR A 19 -1.60 -5.04 3.80
CA THR A 19 -2.18 -4.06 4.72
C THR A 19 -3.54 -4.51 5.26
N GLN A 20 -4.35 -5.20 4.45
CA GLN A 20 -5.73 -5.60 4.78
C GLN A 20 -6.60 -4.43 5.31
N PRO A 21 -6.68 -3.27 4.60
CA PRO A 21 -7.40 -2.11 5.08
C PRO A 21 -8.92 -2.33 5.04
N ARG A 22 -9.65 -2.02 6.12
CA ARG A 22 -11.12 -2.00 6.13
C ARG A 22 -11.68 -0.77 5.42
N ARG A 23 -11.00 0.36 5.56
CA ARG A 23 -11.32 1.60 4.85
C ARG A 23 -10.14 2.06 4.01
N LEU A 24 -10.33 2.13 2.70
CA LEU A 24 -9.32 2.51 1.71
C LEU A 24 -9.77 3.76 0.96
N LEU A 25 -8.85 4.71 0.77
CA LEU A 25 -9.05 5.87 -0.10
C LEU A 25 -8.07 5.81 -1.29
N ASP A 26 -8.58 5.82 -2.51
CA ASP A 26 -7.78 5.92 -3.74
C ASP A 26 -7.84 7.35 -4.30
N ILE A 27 -6.76 8.11 -4.18
CA ILE A 27 -6.69 9.48 -4.70
C ILE A 27 -6.13 9.42 -6.11
N GLY A 28 -6.82 10.07 -7.06
CA GLY A 28 -6.47 10.02 -8.48
C GLY A 28 -6.86 8.68 -9.09
N VAL A 29 -8.13 8.29 -8.94
CA VAL A 29 -8.62 6.95 -9.34
C VAL A 29 -8.34 6.63 -10.82
N GLY A 30 -8.30 7.65 -11.70
CA GLY A 30 -8.00 7.49 -13.12
C GLY A 30 -8.93 6.48 -13.79
N PHE A 31 -8.36 5.39 -14.31
CA PHE A 31 -9.13 4.29 -14.93
C PHE A 31 -9.80 3.33 -13.94
N GLY A 32 -9.56 3.48 -12.63
CA GLY A 32 -10.16 2.65 -11.57
C GLY A 32 -9.40 1.36 -11.27
N LYS A 33 -8.15 1.23 -11.76
CA LYS A 33 -7.33 0.02 -11.67
C LYS A 33 -7.11 -0.45 -10.22
N TYR A 34 -6.72 0.47 -9.33
CA TYR A 34 -6.39 0.09 -7.96
C TYR A 34 -7.62 -0.15 -7.10
N GLY A 35 -8.68 0.66 -7.23
CA GLY A 35 -9.98 0.35 -6.64
C GLY A 35 -10.51 -1.02 -7.06
N PHE A 36 -10.43 -1.38 -8.34
CA PHE A 36 -10.88 -2.69 -8.83
C PHE A 36 -10.09 -3.84 -8.19
N LEU A 37 -8.76 -3.77 -8.23
CA LEU A 37 -7.89 -4.82 -7.69
C LEU A 37 -7.97 -4.89 -6.16
N ALA A 38 -8.15 -3.76 -5.48
CA ALA A 38 -8.42 -3.74 -4.05
C ALA A 38 -9.76 -4.43 -3.76
N ARG A 39 -10.82 -4.13 -4.51
CA ARG A 39 -12.12 -4.81 -4.35
C ARG A 39 -11.99 -6.31 -4.55
N GLU A 40 -11.30 -6.76 -5.59
CA GLU A 40 -11.08 -8.18 -5.87
C GLU A 40 -10.27 -8.88 -4.76
N TYR A 41 -9.07 -8.39 -4.47
CA TYR A 41 -8.14 -9.11 -3.60
C TYR A 41 -8.47 -8.96 -2.11
N LEU A 42 -9.12 -7.88 -1.69
CA LEU A 42 -9.48 -7.69 -0.29
C LEU A 42 -10.79 -8.39 0.08
N GLU A 43 -11.78 -8.45 -0.83
CA GLU A 43 -13.07 -9.10 -0.56
C GLU A 43 -13.05 -10.61 -0.79
N PHE A 44 -12.25 -11.11 -1.74
CA PHE A 44 -12.20 -12.53 -2.08
C PHE A 44 -10.95 -13.26 -1.58
N HIS A 45 -9.83 -12.55 -1.41
CA HIS A 45 -8.53 -13.16 -1.10
C HIS A 45 -7.91 -12.68 0.24
N GLY A 46 -8.73 -12.18 1.17
CA GLY A 46 -8.28 -11.61 2.45
C GLY A 46 -9.09 -12.02 3.68
N GLU A 47 -8.82 -11.35 4.81
CA GLU A 47 -9.65 -11.44 6.02
C GLU A 47 -10.95 -10.64 5.79
N GLY A 48 -12.10 -11.31 5.80
CA GLY A 48 -13.38 -10.69 5.40
C GLY A 48 -13.95 -11.25 4.09
N GLN A 49 -13.57 -12.47 3.73
CA GLN A 49 -14.22 -13.20 2.62
C GLN A 49 -15.74 -13.12 2.74
N THR A 50 -16.36 -12.44 1.78
CA THR A 50 -17.79 -12.54 1.60
C THR A 50 -18.12 -13.91 1.01
N LYS A 51 -19.21 -14.52 1.50
CA LYS A 51 -19.76 -15.75 0.91
C LYS A 51 -20.68 -15.45 -0.28
N GLU A 52 -20.98 -14.18 -0.50
CA GLU A 52 -21.94 -13.68 -1.48
C GLU A 52 -21.24 -12.73 -2.45
N TYR A 53 -21.41 -12.99 -3.75
CA TYR A 53 -20.95 -12.11 -4.81
C TYR A 53 -21.68 -10.76 -4.73
N ASN A 54 -20.95 -9.64 -4.88
CA ASN A 54 -21.45 -8.25 -4.76
C ASN A 54 -21.91 -7.79 -3.37
N ARG A 55 -21.46 -8.44 -2.30
CA ARG A 55 -21.66 -7.95 -0.93
C ARG A 55 -20.33 -7.61 -0.28
N TRP A 56 -20.04 -6.32 -0.23
CA TRP A 56 -18.76 -5.79 0.20
C TRP A 56 -18.68 -5.62 1.72
N GLN A 57 -17.54 -6.01 2.31
CA GLN A 57 -17.24 -5.79 3.72
C GLN A 57 -16.30 -4.59 3.93
N ARG A 58 -15.52 -4.23 2.91
CA ARG A 58 -14.58 -3.12 2.92
C ARG A 58 -15.25 -1.87 2.34
N ARG A 59 -14.90 -0.72 2.90
CA ARG A 59 -15.27 0.58 2.33
C ARG A 59 -14.10 1.10 1.49
N ILE A 60 -14.31 1.22 0.19
CA ILE A 60 -13.33 1.69 -0.79
C ILE A 60 -13.88 2.96 -1.42
N GLU A 61 -13.23 4.08 -1.17
CA GLU A 61 -13.63 5.40 -1.63
C GLU A 61 -12.59 5.96 -2.59
N GLY A 62 -13.00 6.86 -3.48
CA GLY A 62 -12.13 7.46 -4.49
C GLY A 62 -12.20 8.99 -4.50
N ILE A 63 -11.11 9.64 -4.90
CA ILE A 63 -11.11 11.07 -5.27
C ILE A 63 -10.64 11.20 -6.72
N GLU A 64 -11.40 11.93 -7.54
CA GLU A 64 -11.02 12.24 -8.93
C GLU A 64 -11.35 13.68 -9.28
N ILE A 65 -10.36 14.43 -9.77
CA ILE A 65 -10.58 15.83 -10.16
C ILE A 65 -11.27 15.94 -11.51
N PHE A 66 -11.09 14.95 -12.38
CA PHE A 66 -11.58 14.96 -13.75
C PHE A 66 -12.67 13.90 -13.97
N LYS A 67 -13.92 14.32 -13.75
CA LYS A 67 -15.12 13.47 -13.84
C LYS A 67 -15.25 12.66 -15.14
N ASP A 68 -14.69 13.13 -16.25
CA ASP A 68 -14.84 12.47 -17.56
C ASP A 68 -14.03 11.18 -17.66
N TYR A 69 -13.15 10.89 -16.69
CA TYR A 69 -12.50 9.58 -16.55
C TYR A 69 -13.39 8.53 -15.89
N LEU A 70 -14.47 8.96 -15.22
CA LEU A 70 -15.35 8.05 -14.50
C LEU A 70 -16.25 7.29 -15.48
N THR A 71 -16.32 5.98 -15.26
CA THR A 71 -17.09 5.02 -16.06
C THR A 71 -17.99 4.18 -15.16
N PRO A 72 -18.94 3.39 -15.69
CA PRO A 72 -19.75 2.48 -14.87
C PRO A 72 -18.92 1.48 -14.05
N VAL A 73 -17.68 1.18 -14.46
CA VAL A 73 -16.75 0.34 -13.66
C VAL A 73 -16.49 1.00 -12.30
N HIS A 74 -16.34 2.32 -12.26
CA HIS A 74 -16.09 3.07 -11.03
C HIS A 74 -17.26 2.95 -10.04
N GLN A 75 -18.49 3.04 -10.54
CA GLN A 75 -19.70 2.90 -9.73
C GLN A 75 -19.86 1.48 -9.15
N PHE A 76 -19.29 0.47 -9.80
CA PHE A 76 -19.30 -0.90 -9.29
C PHE A 76 -18.25 -1.14 -8.20
N ILE A 77 -17.06 -0.54 -8.35
CA ILE A 77 -15.90 -0.83 -7.48
C ILE A 77 -15.84 0.06 -6.23
N TYR A 78 -16.17 1.35 -6.35
CA TYR A 78 -16.09 2.31 -5.25
C TYR A 78 -17.43 2.45 -4.55
N ASP A 79 -17.41 2.50 -3.22
CA ASP A 79 -18.59 2.82 -2.41
C ASP A 79 -18.98 4.30 -2.55
N GLU A 80 -17.99 5.18 -2.74
CA GLU A 80 -18.19 6.62 -2.94
C GLU A 80 -17.04 7.21 -3.78
N ILE A 81 -17.34 8.19 -4.63
CA ILE A 81 -16.33 8.92 -5.41
C ILE A 81 -16.56 10.41 -5.28
N TYR A 82 -15.60 11.09 -4.64
CA TYR A 82 -15.61 12.53 -4.49
C TYR A 82 -14.98 13.20 -5.71
N ILE A 83 -15.76 14.01 -6.42
CA ILE A 83 -15.29 14.71 -7.61
C ILE A 83 -14.70 16.07 -7.21
N GLY A 84 -13.38 16.24 -7.40
CA GLY A 84 -12.71 17.52 -7.18
C GLY A 84 -11.24 17.40 -6.77
N ASN A 85 -10.68 18.52 -6.32
CA ASN A 85 -9.28 18.58 -5.89
C ASN A 85 -9.10 17.93 -4.51
N ALA A 86 -8.25 16.91 -4.42
CA ALA A 86 -7.99 16.14 -3.20
C ALA A 86 -7.60 16.98 -1.99
N ILE A 87 -6.83 18.07 -2.18
CA ILE A 87 -6.41 18.96 -1.08
C ILE A 87 -7.61 19.66 -0.42
N ARG A 88 -8.66 19.92 -1.19
CA ARG A 88 -9.88 20.55 -0.68
C ARG A 88 -10.83 19.52 -0.08
N ILE A 89 -10.85 18.31 -0.64
CA ILE A 89 -11.78 17.24 -0.26
C ILE A 89 -11.31 16.56 1.03
N LEU A 90 -10.03 16.18 1.12
CA LEU A 90 -9.48 15.43 2.25
C LEU A 90 -9.84 16.01 3.62
N PRO A 91 -9.71 17.33 3.89
CA PRO A 91 -10.07 17.92 5.19
C PRO A 91 -11.55 17.79 5.56
N GLN A 92 -12.42 17.43 4.61
CA GLN A 92 -13.86 17.24 4.81
C GLN A 92 -14.21 15.76 5.06
N LEU A 93 -13.24 14.86 4.88
CA LEU A 93 -13.40 13.43 5.12
C LEU A 93 -13.00 13.11 6.57
N GLY A 94 -13.30 11.88 7.00
CA GLY A 94 -12.86 11.39 8.31
C GLY A 94 -11.37 11.06 8.35
N ASP A 95 -10.83 10.93 9.56
CA ASP A 95 -9.40 10.70 9.80
C ASP A 95 -9.08 9.20 10.08
N ASP A 96 -9.98 8.31 9.67
CA ASP A 96 -10.01 6.89 10.06
C ASP A 96 -9.68 5.93 8.90
N TYR A 97 -9.00 6.40 7.85
CA TYR A 97 -8.57 5.53 6.76
C TYR A 97 -7.45 4.58 7.22
N ASP A 98 -7.62 3.29 6.96
CA ASP A 98 -6.56 2.30 7.23
C ASP A 98 -5.41 2.42 6.22
N LEU A 99 -5.75 2.79 4.98
CA LEU A 99 -4.81 2.97 3.89
C LEU A 99 -5.30 4.06 2.91
N VAL A 100 -4.44 5.05 2.65
CA VAL A 100 -4.61 6.01 1.54
C VAL A 100 -3.63 5.66 0.43
N LEU A 101 -4.11 5.66 -0.82
CA LEU A 101 -3.32 5.47 -2.02
C LEU A 101 -3.11 6.81 -2.73
N LEU A 102 -1.87 7.06 -3.13
CA LEU A 102 -1.46 8.22 -3.90
C LEU A 102 -0.48 7.76 -4.99
N ILE A 103 -1.01 7.11 -6.03
CA ILE A 103 -0.22 6.36 -7.01
C ILE A 103 -0.11 7.14 -8.32
N ASP A 104 1.09 7.61 -8.67
CA ASP A 104 1.36 8.44 -9.85
C ASP A 104 0.45 9.69 -9.87
N VAL A 105 0.33 10.34 -8.71
CA VAL A 105 -0.47 11.56 -8.50
C VAL A 105 0.39 12.79 -8.20
N LEU A 106 1.47 12.63 -7.43
CA LEU A 106 2.24 13.75 -6.89
C LEU A 106 2.95 14.57 -7.95
N GLU A 107 3.39 13.93 -9.04
CA GLU A 107 4.01 14.61 -10.18
C GLU A 107 3.08 15.62 -10.84
N HIS A 108 1.77 15.52 -10.62
CA HIS A 108 0.77 16.42 -11.17
C HIS A 108 0.58 17.71 -10.36
N PHE A 109 1.19 17.81 -9.19
CA PHE A 109 1.21 19.01 -8.36
C PHE A 109 2.56 19.69 -8.44
N ASP A 110 2.61 21.00 -8.23
CA ASP A 110 3.86 21.65 -7.87
C ASP A 110 4.37 21.12 -6.52
N SER A 111 5.66 21.31 -6.23
CA SER A 111 6.29 20.71 -5.06
C SER A 111 5.70 21.17 -3.72
N GLU A 112 5.26 22.42 -3.60
CA GLU A 112 4.70 22.96 -2.35
C GLU A 112 3.30 22.38 -2.11
N THR A 113 2.44 22.47 -3.13
CA THR A 113 1.09 21.93 -3.08
C THR A 113 1.08 20.41 -2.88
N GLY A 114 1.99 19.70 -3.55
CA GLY A 114 2.16 18.26 -3.37
C GLY A 114 2.64 17.90 -1.96
N GLN A 115 3.49 18.73 -1.33
CA GLN A 115 3.90 18.52 0.05
C GLN A 115 2.72 18.68 1.01
N CYS A 116 1.87 19.70 0.81
CA CYS A 116 0.63 19.87 1.56
C CYS A 116 -0.31 18.67 1.39
N LEU A 117 -0.43 18.11 0.19
CA LEU A 117 -1.24 16.90 -0.04
C LEU A 117 -0.70 15.70 0.74
N VAL A 118 0.62 15.48 0.75
CA VAL A 118 1.23 14.39 1.53
C VAL A 118 0.97 14.57 3.03
N ASP A 119 1.09 15.80 3.54
CA ASP A 119 0.79 16.13 4.94
C ASP A 119 -0.69 15.93 5.32
N GLU A 120 -1.59 16.24 4.40
CA GLU A 120 -3.01 15.98 4.56
C GLU A 120 -3.27 14.47 4.62
N CYS A 121 -2.78 13.72 3.63
CA CYS A 121 -2.95 12.27 3.58
C CYS A 121 -2.44 11.58 4.86
N ASP A 122 -1.25 11.93 5.34
CA ASP A 122 -0.64 11.35 6.56
C ASP A 122 -1.49 11.60 7.82
N ARG A 123 -2.20 12.74 7.90
CA ARG A 123 -3.11 13.04 9.01
C ARG A 123 -4.40 12.23 8.98
N HIS A 124 -4.90 11.92 7.78
CA HIS A 124 -6.19 11.27 7.60
C HIS A 124 -6.11 9.73 7.59
N CYS A 125 -4.93 9.14 7.75
CA CYS A 125 -4.78 7.71 7.64
C CYS A 125 -3.77 7.09 8.61
N ARG A 126 -3.93 5.78 8.81
CA ARG A 126 -2.97 4.95 9.55
C ARG A 126 -1.75 4.59 8.71
N ASN A 127 -1.94 4.43 7.40
CA ASN A 127 -0.90 4.10 6.43
C ASN A 127 -1.13 4.84 5.12
N LEU A 128 -0.05 5.31 4.51
CA LEU A 128 -0.03 6.02 3.24
C LEU A 128 0.88 5.27 2.25
N LEU A 129 0.32 4.87 1.11
CA LEU A 129 1.04 4.24 0.00
C LEU A 129 1.18 5.21 -1.16
N ILE A 130 2.41 5.64 -1.42
CA ILE A 130 2.75 6.59 -2.48
C ILE A 130 3.52 5.87 -3.58
N SER A 131 3.18 6.18 -4.83
CA SER A 131 4.07 5.94 -5.95
C SER A 131 4.27 7.19 -6.78
N THR A 132 5.46 7.35 -7.32
CA THR A 132 5.80 8.45 -8.22
C THR A 132 6.91 8.03 -9.19
N PRO A 133 6.87 8.45 -10.47
CA PRO A 133 7.89 8.11 -11.45
C PRO A 133 9.27 8.64 -11.04
N LYS A 134 10.30 7.80 -11.17
CA LYS A 134 11.68 8.23 -10.89
C LYS A 134 12.20 9.28 -11.85
N ARG A 135 11.69 9.28 -13.07
CA ARG A 135 12.08 10.15 -14.19
C ARG A 135 10.82 10.52 -14.96
N PRO A 136 9.97 11.43 -14.43
CA PRO A 136 8.79 11.88 -15.15
C PRO A 136 9.23 12.54 -16.46
N ALA A 137 8.65 12.10 -17.58
CA ALA A 137 8.80 12.81 -18.84
C ALA A 137 7.96 14.08 -18.82
N MET A 138 8.27 15.06 -19.69
CA MET A 138 7.35 16.18 -19.89
C MET A 138 6.01 15.65 -20.41
N GLN A 139 4.93 15.95 -19.68
CA GLN A 139 3.57 15.54 -20.03
C GLN A 139 2.65 16.76 -20.01
N GLY A 140 1.89 16.92 -21.09
CA GLY A 140 0.85 17.93 -21.23
C GLY A 140 -0.49 17.47 -20.63
N ALA A 141 -1.57 18.14 -21.01
CA ALA A 141 -2.90 17.62 -20.75
C ALA A 141 -3.11 16.28 -21.49
N VAL A 142 -3.83 15.34 -20.87
CA VAL A 142 -4.13 14.03 -21.47
C VAL A 142 -5.63 13.87 -21.56
N PHE A 143 -6.15 13.49 -22.74
CA PHE A 143 -7.60 13.32 -22.98
C PHE A 143 -8.45 14.53 -22.53
N GLY A 144 -7.93 15.74 -22.70
CA GLY A 144 -8.61 16.98 -22.28
C GLY A 144 -8.50 17.31 -20.79
N ASN A 145 -7.88 16.47 -19.96
CA ASN A 145 -7.64 16.76 -18.55
C ASN A 145 -6.38 17.63 -18.38
N PRO A 146 -6.49 18.90 -17.97
CA PRO A 146 -5.33 19.76 -17.74
C PRO A 146 -4.53 19.36 -16.48
N ASN A 147 -5.16 18.65 -15.53
CA ASN A 147 -4.53 18.24 -14.28
C ASN A 147 -3.56 17.06 -14.46
N GLU A 148 -3.47 16.50 -15.67
CA GLU A 148 -2.53 15.42 -16.01
C GLU A 148 -1.12 15.93 -16.35
N ARG A 149 -0.91 17.24 -16.36
CA ARG A 149 0.40 17.82 -16.63
C ARG A 149 1.38 17.41 -15.54
N HIS A 150 2.58 17.00 -15.90
CA HIS A 150 3.65 16.81 -14.92
C HIS A 150 4.23 18.17 -14.57
N GLN A 151 4.20 18.52 -13.28
CA GLN A 151 4.63 19.80 -12.72
C GLN A 151 5.85 19.65 -11.78
N SER A 152 6.06 18.46 -11.22
CA SER A 152 7.17 18.21 -10.29
C SER A 152 7.78 16.82 -10.45
N GLN A 153 8.95 16.63 -9.84
CA GLN A 153 9.62 15.34 -9.71
C GLN A 153 9.94 15.08 -8.25
N TRP A 154 9.67 13.85 -7.80
CA TRP A 154 9.85 13.43 -6.42
C TRP A 154 10.94 12.36 -6.29
N ASN A 155 11.62 12.34 -5.15
CA ASN A 155 12.76 11.50 -4.85
C ASN A 155 12.72 11.04 -3.37
N LYS A 156 13.75 10.31 -2.93
CA LYS A 156 13.78 9.73 -1.58
C LYS A 156 13.91 10.78 -0.47
N GLN A 157 14.58 11.90 -0.75
CA GLN A 157 14.85 12.96 0.21
C GLN A 157 13.57 13.71 0.58
N ASP A 158 12.62 13.83 -0.35
CA ASP A 158 11.33 14.49 -0.10
C ASP A 158 10.52 13.76 0.99
N PHE A 159 10.72 12.45 1.13
CA PHE A 159 10.09 11.62 2.16
C PHE A 159 11.01 11.31 3.34
N ALA A 160 12.14 12.01 3.48
CA ALA A 160 13.13 11.73 4.53
C ALA A 160 12.56 11.91 5.95
N ARG A 161 11.65 12.88 6.13
CA ARG A 161 11.05 13.23 7.43
C ARG A 161 10.22 12.12 8.08
N PHE A 162 9.65 11.21 7.29
CA PHE A 162 8.87 10.09 7.81
C PHE A 162 9.77 9.04 8.44
N LYS A 163 9.60 8.74 9.73
CA LYS A 163 10.40 7.73 10.43
C LYS A 163 9.93 6.33 10.09
N ASP A 164 8.63 6.09 10.21
CA ASP A 164 7.99 4.81 9.95
C ASP A 164 7.66 4.68 8.47
N LYS A 165 8.70 4.36 7.68
CA LYS A 165 8.57 4.16 6.24
C LYS A 165 9.34 2.95 5.72
N LEU A 166 8.80 2.38 4.66
CA LEU A 166 9.41 1.35 3.83
C LEU A 166 9.50 1.86 2.39
N ILE A 167 10.66 1.65 1.76
CA ILE A 167 10.84 1.93 0.33
C ILE A 167 10.88 0.59 -0.40
N VAL A 168 9.93 0.38 -1.30
CA VAL A 168 9.87 -0.84 -2.13
C VAL A 168 10.65 -0.61 -3.43
N ARG A 169 11.46 -1.60 -3.80
CA ARG A 169 12.28 -1.53 -5.00
C ARG A 169 11.40 -1.77 -6.22
N ASN A 170 11.28 -0.76 -7.07
CA ASN A 170 10.75 -0.92 -8.41
C ASN A 170 11.72 -0.33 -9.43
N ARG A 171 11.65 -0.73 -10.70
CA ARG A 171 12.53 -0.23 -11.76
C ARG A 171 12.22 1.23 -12.09
N HIS A 172 10.95 1.55 -12.29
CA HIS A 172 10.48 2.81 -12.87
C HIS A 172 9.94 3.81 -11.84
N SER A 173 9.42 3.32 -10.71
CA SER A 173 8.78 4.17 -9.70
C SER A 173 9.52 4.15 -8.37
N TRP A 174 9.43 5.27 -7.64
CA TRP A 174 9.65 5.27 -6.22
C TRP A 174 8.35 4.86 -5.53
N ILE A 175 8.39 3.79 -4.74
CA ILE A 175 7.23 3.30 -3.99
C ILE A 175 7.55 3.44 -2.50
N PHE A 176 6.71 4.19 -1.79
CA PHE A 176 6.82 4.41 -0.36
C PHE A 176 5.58 3.88 0.34
N TYR A 177 5.81 3.09 1.38
CA TYR A 177 4.78 2.73 2.35
C TYR A 177 5.12 3.42 3.66
N ILE A 178 4.29 4.35 4.10
CA ILE A 178 4.48 5.21 5.28
C ILE A 178 3.39 4.87 6.30
N GLY A 179 3.73 4.88 7.58
CA GLY A 179 2.75 4.75 8.66
C GLY A 179 2.96 3.55 9.57
N ALA A 180 1.96 3.30 10.41
CA ALA A 180 2.06 2.45 11.59
C ALA A 180 2.40 0.98 11.28
N ASP A 181 1.98 0.47 10.12
CA ASP A 181 2.22 -0.93 9.74
C ASP A 181 3.53 -1.15 8.98
N SER A 182 4.31 -0.10 8.71
CA SER A 182 5.51 -0.19 7.87
C SER A 182 6.50 -1.29 8.33
N GLY A 183 6.70 -1.47 9.65
CA GLY A 183 7.49 -2.56 10.22
C GLY A 183 6.92 -3.95 9.95
N ARG A 184 5.62 -4.15 10.22
CA ARG A 184 4.89 -5.41 9.98
C ARG A 184 4.95 -5.80 8.50
N ILE A 185 4.73 -4.84 7.61
CA ILE A 185 4.76 -5.03 6.16
C ILE A 185 6.18 -5.37 5.69
N ALA A 186 7.21 -4.69 6.20
CA ALA A 186 8.59 -5.00 5.88
C ALA A 186 8.97 -6.43 6.27
N ASP A 187 8.52 -6.90 7.44
CA ASP A 187 8.75 -8.28 7.89
C ASP A 187 8.04 -9.30 7.00
N ALA A 188 6.79 -9.03 6.60
CA ALA A 188 6.03 -9.90 5.70
C ALA A 188 6.71 -10.05 4.33
N LEU A 189 7.19 -8.95 3.74
CA LEU A 189 7.92 -8.97 2.47
C LEU A 189 9.25 -9.75 2.59
N ARG A 190 10.00 -9.56 3.68
CA ARG A 190 11.23 -10.33 3.95
C ARG A 190 10.94 -11.82 4.09
N TRP A 191 9.89 -12.19 4.81
CA TRP A 191 9.50 -13.58 4.98
C TRP A 191 9.13 -14.23 3.65
N LYS A 192 8.42 -13.54 2.76
CA LYS A 192 8.11 -14.05 1.43
C LYS A 192 9.39 -14.32 0.61
N THR A 193 10.38 -13.42 0.68
CA THR A 193 11.63 -13.58 -0.07
C THR A 193 12.55 -14.68 0.49
N TRP A 194 12.62 -14.82 1.82
CA TRP A 194 13.62 -15.69 2.48
C TRP A 194 13.03 -16.93 3.14
N GLY A 195 11.74 -16.94 3.46
CA GLY A 195 11.04 -18.05 4.11
C GLY A 195 11.18 -19.39 3.36
N PRO A 196 11.00 -19.43 2.03
CA PRO A 196 11.23 -20.64 1.24
C PRO A 196 12.69 -21.11 1.23
N ILE A 197 13.65 -20.19 1.36
CA ILE A 197 15.08 -20.50 1.39
C ILE A 197 15.47 -21.06 2.77
N HIS A 198 14.99 -20.43 3.84
CA HIS A 198 15.20 -20.90 5.20
C HIS A 198 14.52 -22.26 5.47
N SER A 199 13.32 -22.49 4.94
CA SER A 199 12.65 -23.78 5.08
C SER A 199 13.39 -24.90 4.33
N ARG A 200 13.90 -24.62 3.12
CA ARG A 200 14.72 -25.56 2.34
C ARG A 200 16.08 -25.85 3.02
N LEU A 201 16.77 -24.83 3.53
CA LEU A 201 18.03 -25.01 4.27
C LEU A 201 17.82 -25.77 5.58
N SER A 202 16.73 -25.50 6.31
CA SER A 202 16.36 -26.25 7.52
C SER A 202 16.06 -27.72 7.19
N ALA A 203 15.37 -28.00 6.08
CA ALA A 203 15.11 -29.36 5.62
C ALA A 203 16.41 -30.10 5.24
N VAL A 204 17.32 -29.43 4.53
CA VAL A 204 18.63 -29.99 4.16
C VAL A 204 19.51 -30.23 5.40
N LEU A 205 19.64 -29.27 6.31
CA LEU A 205 20.40 -29.44 7.56
C LEU A 205 19.82 -30.56 8.45
N SER A 206 18.51 -30.80 8.38
CA SER A 206 17.88 -31.92 9.09
C SER A 206 18.22 -33.29 8.53
N LEU A 207 18.61 -33.37 7.25
CA LEU A 207 19.05 -34.60 6.59
C LEU A 207 20.53 -34.92 6.85
N PHE A 208 21.36 -33.91 7.12
CA PHE A 208 22.83 -34.08 7.26
C PHE A 208 23.37 -34.01 8.69
N CYS A 209 22.56 -33.69 9.71
CA CYS A 209 23.05 -33.64 11.09
C CYS A 209 22.00 -34.02 12.17
N PRO A 210 21.76 -35.32 12.40
CA PRO A 210 20.82 -35.80 13.43
C PRO A 210 21.07 -35.28 14.87
N PRO A 211 22.33 -35.06 15.34
CA PRO A 211 22.57 -34.58 16.70
C PRO A 211 22.23 -33.09 16.90
N ALA A 212 22.41 -32.26 15.87
CA ALA A 212 22.15 -30.82 15.93
C ALA A 212 20.64 -30.52 16.07
N LEU A 213 19.78 -31.36 15.48
CA LEU A 213 18.32 -31.26 15.63
C LEU A 213 17.85 -31.44 17.07
N LYS A 214 18.51 -32.31 17.85
CA LYS A 214 18.19 -32.50 19.28
C LYS A 214 18.60 -31.29 20.10
N LEU A 215 19.75 -30.68 19.80
CA LEU A 215 20.22 -29.47 20.48
C LEU A 215 19.33 -28.27 20.14
N TRP A 216 18.94 -28.12 18.88
CA TRP A 216 18.08 -27.02 18.41
C TRP A 216 16.64 -27.13 18.94
N ARG A 217 16.07 -28.35 18.97
CA ARG A 217 14.76 -28.61 19.60
C ARG A 217 14.79 -28.35 21.11
N LYS A 218 15.88 -28.69 21.81
CA LYS A 218 16.07 -28.34 23.23
C LYS A 218 16.16 -26.83 23.45
N LEU A 219 16.88 -26.10 22.59
CA LEU A 219 16.98 -24.64 22.66
C LEU A 219 15.65 -23.92 22.40
N GLN A 220 14.83 -24.42 21.46
CA GLN A 220 13.49 -23.89 21.22
C GLN A 220 12.51 -24.18 22.36
N GLN A 221 12.56 -25.37 22.96
CA GLN A 221 11.77 -25.68 24.16
C GLN A 221 12.18 -24.83 25.37
N HIS A 222 13.47 -24.54 25.52
CA HIS A 222 13.96 -23.69 26.60
C HIS A 222 13.52 -22.23 26.45
N ARG A 223 13.53 -21.69 25.22
CA ARG A 223 13.03 -20.32 24.92
C ARG A 223 11.52 -20.17 25.12
N ARG A 224 10.73 -21.20 24.81
CA ARG A 224 9.27 -21.20 25.09
C ARG A 224 8.94 -21.28 26.59
N ARG A 225 9.78 -21.95 27.38
CA ARG A 225 9.61 -22.01 28.85
C ARG A 225 9.99 -20.70 29.54
N THR A 226 11.03 -20.00 29.07
CA THR A 226 11.44 -18.71 29.65
C THR A 226 10.58 -17.52 29.22
N SER A 227 9.83 -17.62 28.11
CA SER A 227 8.81 -16.61 27.77
C SER A 227 7.54 -16.76 28.61
N ASN A 228 7.13 -17.99 28.94
CA ASN A 228 5.93 -18.22 29.76
C ASN A 228 6.14 -17.94 31.26
N SER A 229 7.36 -18.02 31.79
CA SER A 229 7.62 -17.68 33.21
C SER A 229 7.74 -16.18 33.46
N LYS A 230 7.83 -15.33 32.42
CA LYS A 230 7.82 -13.86 32.56
C LYS A 230 6.40 -13.25 32.51
N ASN A 231 5.39 -14.04 32.13
CA ASN A 231 3.99 -13.62 32.08
C ASN A 231 3.14 -14.10 33.29
N SER A 232 3.73 -14.71 34.30
CA SER A 232 3.03 -15.12 35.53
C SER A 232 3.43 -14.33 36.79
N LEU A 233 4.16 -13.22 36.61
CA LEU A 233 4.53 -12.28 37.67
C LEU A 233 4.36 -10.84 37.16
N ARG A 234 3.14 -10.50 36.73
CA ARG A 234 2.57 -9.15 36.69
C ARG A 234 1.06 -9.24 36.80
#